data_AF-A0A953TYB2-F1
#
_entry.id   AF-A0A953TYB2-F1
#
_cell.length_a   1.000
_cell.length_b   1.000
_cell.length_c   1.000
_cell.angle_alpha   90.00
_cell.angle_beta   90.00
_cell.angle_gamma   90.00
#
_symmetry.space_group_name_H-M   'P 1'
#
loop_
_entity.id
_entity.type
_entity.pdbx_description
1 polymer ?
#
loop_
_entity_poly.entity_id
_entity_poly.type
_entity_poly.pdbx_seq_one_letter_code
_entity_poly.pdbx_strand_id
1 'polypeptide(L)' 'MKTLKRVWEGWKRIAKKIGNFQSRVLLTIFYATLVLPFGVAARLFSDPLRIKKRPSQWLEHPDEAYDLEWARRQ' A
#
# COMPACT_ATOMS: atom_id res chain seq x y z
N MET A 1 -3.64 -13.82 46.63
CA MET A 1 -3.84 -14.20 45.20
C MET A 1 -4.56 -13.14 44.33
N LYS A 2 -5.36 -12.20 44.86
CA LYS A 2 -6.09 -11.18 44.04
C LYS A 2 -5.20 -10.06 43.47
N THR A 3 -4.11 -9.72 44.15
CA THR A 3 -3.15 -8.67 43.74
C THR A 3 -2.34 -9.09 42.51
N LEU A 4 -1.84 -10.33 42.49
CA LEU A 4 -1.09 -10.87 41.35
C LEU A 4 -1.92 -10.90 40.06
N LYS A 5 -3.21 -11.27 40.15
CA LYS A 5 -4.13 -11.20 39.01
C LYS A 5 -4.33 -9.77 38.51
N ARG A 6 -4.46 -8.77 39.39
CA ARG A 6 -4.60 -7.36 38.97
C ARG A 6 -3.37 -6.82 38.25
N VAL A 7 -2.18 -7.13 38.77
CA VAL A 7 -0.91 -6.74 38.13
C VAL A 7 -0.77 -7.41 36.77
N TRP A 8 -1.14 -8.69 36.66
CA TRP A 8 -1.14 -9.42 35.39
C TRP A 8 -2.13 -8.85 34.37
N GLU A 9 -3.34 -8.48 34.79
CA GLU A 9 -4.32 -7.82 33.91
C GLU A 9 -3.82 -6.45 33.43
N GLY A 10 -3.18 -5.67 34.31
CA GLY A 10 -2.54 -4.40 33.94
C GLY A 10 -1.40 -4.59 32.93
N TRP A 11 -0.54 -5.59 33.18
CA TRP A 11 0.56 -5.95 32.30
C TRP A 11 0.09 -6.36 30.91
N LYS A 12 -0.94 -7.19 30.80
CA LYS A 12 -1.52 -7.60 29.51
C LYS A 12 -2.03 -6.42 28.68
N ARG A 13 -2.62 -5.40 29.32
CA ARG A 13 -3.06 -4.18 28.62
C ARG A 13 -1.89 -3.40 28.04
N ILE A 14 -0.78 -3.31 28.77
CA ILE A 14 0.46 -2.66 28.33
C ILE A 14 1.08 -3.47 27.17
N ALA A 15 1.21 -4.79 27.35
CA ALA A 15 1.74 -5.69 26.34
C ALA A 15 0.93 -5.62 25.04
N LYS A 16 -0.40 -5.52 25.11
CA LYS A 16 -1.26 -5.36 23.92
C LYS A 16 -1.01 -4.04 23.19
N LYS A 17 -0.81 -2.93 23.91
CA LYS A 17 -0.47 -1.63 23.30
C LYS A 17 0.89 -1.67 22.60
N ILE A 18 1.90 -2.25 23.27
CA ILE A 18 3.24 -2.41 22.71
C ILE A 18 3.21 -3.32 21.49
N GLY A 19 2.48 -4.43 21.56
CA GLY A 19 2.28 -5.34 20.44
C GLY A 19 1.65 -4.64 19.24
N ASN A 20 0.59 -3.85 19.45
CA ASN A 20 -0.04 -3.10 18.36
C ASN A 20 0.91 -2.08 17.72
N PHE A 21 1.72 -1.40 18.52
CA PHE A 21 2.73 -0.46 18.01
C PHE A 21 3.82 -1.20 17.23
N GLN A 22 4.36 -2.29 17.79
CA GLN A 22 5.36 -3.13 17.13
C GLN A 22 4.85 -3.70 15.81
N SER A 23 3.63 -4.23 15.78
CA SER A 23 3.01 -4.73 14.54
C SER A 23 2.89 -3.64 13.48
N ARG A 24 2.50 -2.42 13.86
CA ARG A 24 2.43 -1.29 12.92
C ARG A 24 3.81 -0.89 12.42
N VAL A 25 4.80 -0.78 13.31
CA VAL A 25 6.18 -0.44 12.94
C VAL A 25 6.76 -1.48 12.00
N LEU A 26 6.64 -2.78 12.31
CA LEU A 26 7.08 -3.86 11.45
C LEU A 26 6.39 -3.82 10.08
N LEU A 27 5.08 -3.63 10.05
CA LEU A 27 4.32 -3.55 8.81
C LEU A 27 4.75 -2.33 7.98
N THR A 28 4.94 -1.18 8.61
CA THR A 28 5.42 0.04 7.95
C THR A 28 6.82 -0.16 7.38
N ILE A 29 7.74 -0.74 8.14
CA ILE A 29 9.11 -1.03 7.66
C ILE A 29 9.04 -2.00 6.48
N PHE A 30 8.25 -3.07 6.57
CA PHE A 30 8.10 -4.04 5.50
C PHE A 30 7.54 -3.43 4.21
N TYR A 31 6.49 -2.61 4.32
CA TYR A 31 5.94 -1.89 3.17
C TYR A 31 6.93 -0.86 2.62
N ALA A 32 7.67 -0.18 3.48
CA ALA A 32 8.69 0.77 3.06
C ALA A 32 9.88 0.09 2.38
N THR A 33 10.30 -1.10 2.82
CA THR A 33 11.45 -1.80 2.21
C THR A 33 11.07 -2.57 0.96
N LEU A 34 9.82 -3.03 0.83
CA LEU A 34 9.37 -3.72 -0.37
C LEU A 34 8.69 -2.76 -1.35
N VAL A 35 7.59 -2.14 -0.97
CA VAL A 35 6.75 -1.38 -1.92
C VAL A 35 7.43 -0.07 -2.37
N LEU A 36 8.11 0.63 -1.46
CA LEU A 36 8.72 1.92 -1.80
C LEU A 36 9.81 1.80 -2.89
N PRO A 37 10.80 0.88 -2.82
CA PRO A 37 11.78 0.77 -3.90
C PRO A 37 11.14 0.34 -5.22
N PHE A 38 10.11 -0.51 -5.22
CA PHE A 38 9.34 -0.81 -6.43
C PHE A 38 8.66 0.44 -7.00
N GLY A 39 8.01 1.25 -6.17
CA GLY A 39 7.37 2.50 -6.59
C GLY A 39 8.38 3.53 -7.11
N VAL A 40 9.54 3.66 -6.45
CA VAL A 40 10.63 4.53 -6.89
C VAL A 40 11.21 4.03 -8.21
N ALA A 41 11.49 2.74 -8.34
CA ALA A 41 11.97 2.14 -9.59
C ALA A 41 10.96 2.37 -10.72
N ALA A 42 9.68 2.05 -10.50
CA ALA A 42 8.62 2.28 -11.49
C ALA A 42 8.52 3.76 -11.87
N ARG A 43 8.64 4.69 -10.93
CA ARG A 43 8.64 6.14 -11.21
C ARG A 43 9.86 6.58 -12.01
N LEU A 44 11.04 6.01 -11.76
CA LEU A 44 12.28 6.38 -12.43
C LEU A 44 12.34 5.79 -13.83
N PHE A 45 12.09 4.49 -13.97
CA PHE A 45 12.26 3.73 -15.21
C PHE A 45 11.03 3.75 -16.11
N SER A 46 9.83 3.86 -15.54
CA SER A 46 8.59 3.90 -16.31
C SER A 46 7.95 5.29 -16.21
N ASP A 47 7.34 5.75 -17.29
CA ASP A 47 6.44 6.90 -17.27
C ASP A 47 5.08 6.49 -17.86
N PRO A 48 4.36 5.56 -17.20
CA PRO A 48 3.10 5.03 -17.73
C PRO A 48 2.04 6.12 -17.89
N LEU A 49 2.11 7.15 -17.05
CA LEU A 49 1.21 8.30 -17.08
C LEU A 49 1.72 9.44 -17.98
N ARG A 50 2.88 9.28 -18.63
CA ARG A 50 3.50 10.27 -19.53
C ARG A 50 3.59 11.67 -18.90
N ILE A 51 3.84 11.73 -17.60
CA ILE A 51 3.84 12.99 -16.82
C ILE A 51 5.14 13.76 -17.05
N LYS A 52 6.26 13.08 -17.31
CA LYS A 52 7.57 13.72 -17.48
C LYS A 52 7.65 14.53 -18.78
N LYS A 53 6.98 14.07 -19.84
CA LYS A 53 6.85 14.79 -21.10
C LYS A 53 5.38 14.90 -21.46
N ARG A 54 4.77 16.01 -21.04
CA ARG A 54 3.38 16.32 -21.41
C ARG A 54 3.27 16.36 -22.94
N PRO A 55 2.33 15.62 -23.53
CA PRO A 55 2.12 15.67 -24.96
C PRO A 55 1.64 17.07 -25.35
N SER A 56 2.22 17.64 -26.41
CA SER A 56 1.84 18.95 -26.96
C SER A 56 0.54 18.89 -27.78
N GLN A 57 0.03 17.69 -28.01
CA GLN A 57 -1.17 17.39 -28.80
C GLN A 57 -2.02 16.36 -28.06
N TRP A 58 -3.31 16.33 -28.35
CA TRP A 58 -4.20 15.27 -27.88
C TRP A 58 -3.69 13.91 -28.36
N LEU A 59 -3.65 12.94 -27.46
CA LEU A 59 -3.29 11.58 -27.81
C LEU A 59 -4.55 10.88 -28.31
N GLU A 60 -4.45 10.25 -29.46
CA GLU A 60 -5.49 9.35 -29.95
C GLU A 60 -5.64 8.21 -28.95
N HIS A 61 -6.89 7.99 -28.53
CA HIS A 61 -7.20 6.82 -27.72
C HIS A 61 -7.02 5.58 -28.60
N PRO A 62 -6.37 4.51 -28.12
CA PRO A 62 -6.25 3.30 -28.92
C PRO A 62 -7.62 2.77 -29.31
N ASP A 63 -7.77 2.35 -30.57
CA ASP A 63 -8.99 1.70 -31.05
C ASP A 63 -9.10 0.31 -30.41
N GLU A 64 -9.62 0.26 -29.18
CA GLU A 64 -10.08 -0.98 -28.59
C GLU A 64 -11.46 -1.33 -29.18
N ALA A 65 -11.68 -2.61 -29.45
CA ALA A 65 -12.98 -3.10 -29.86
C ALA A 65 -13.95 -3.01 -28.67
N TYR A 66 -14.69 -1.90 -28.58
CA TYR A 66 -15.78 -1.70 -27.62
C TYR A 66 -17.01 -2.53 -27.99
N ASP A 67 -16.84 -3.85 -28.06
CA ASP A 67 -17.94 -4.77 -28.29
C ASP A 67 -18.69 -5.09 -26.97
N LEU A 68 -19.84 -5.76 -27.12
CA LEU A 68 -20.66 -6.18 -25.98
C LEU A 68 -19.91 -7.12 -25.02
N GLU A 69 -18.94 -7.89 -25.53
CA GLU A 69 -18.12 -8.81 -24.75
C GLU A 69 -17.03 -8.10 -23.95
N TRP A 70 -16.49 -6.99 -24.44
CA TRP A 70 -15.61 -6.07 -23.72
C TRP A 70 -16.37 -5.41 -22.58
N ALA A 71 -17.58 -4.89 -22.83
CA ALA A 71 -18.41 -4.24 -21.82
C ALA A 71 -18.80 -5.19 -20.67
N ARG A 72 -18.85 -6.50 -20.92
CA ARG A 72 -19.17 -7.51 -19.92
C ARG A 72 -17.99 -7.85 -18.98
N ARG A 73 -16.76 -7.53 -19.37
CA ARG A 73 -15.52 -7.85 -18.61
C ARG A 73 -15.06 -6.72 -17.68
N GLN A 74 -15.60 -5.51 -17.87
CA GLN A 74 -15.26 -4.31 -17.10
C GLN A 74 -16.17 -4.14 -15.89
#